data_AF-R1F0T4-F1
#
_entry.id   AF-R1F0T4-F1
#
_cell.length_a   1.000
_cell.length_b   1.000
_cell.length_c   1.000
_cell.angle_alpha   90.00
_cell.angle_beta   90.00
_cell.angle_gamma   90.00
#
_symmetry.space_group_name_H-M   'P 1'
#
loop_
_entity.id
_entity.type
_entity.pdbx_description
1 polymer ?
#
loop_
_entity_poly.entity_id
_entity_poly.type
_entity_poly.pdbx_seq_one_letter_code
_entity_poly.pdbx_strand_id
1 'polypeptide(L)'
;MIDYFKLVVDLVGHLVWPAVVVGALFYFKKDVSKLLQRVKKAKYGDMEIDLVEAMDEVKGDAIELGITIAYPSSVYSVSDLELVQMAPEWAFLQSWQNIENILITKGADGKRQPIYKLVKQLQNSDKIDSGLADLILKIYRLRNEIVHVSGIDLTKAEAMEWLGVSKSVSDRLNQKLE
;
A
#
# COMPACT_ATOMS: atom_id res chain seq x y z
N MET A 1 65.87 -17.91 6.66
CA MET A 1 65.64 -16.65 5.90
C MET A 1 64.65 -16.84 4.76
N ILE A 2 64.70 -17.96 4.01
CA ILE A 2 63.81 -18.27 2.88
C ILE A 2 62.33 -18.46 3.29
N ASP A 3 62.05 -19.05 4.46
CA ASP A 3 60.67 -19.30 4.90
C ASP A 3 59.89 -18.03 5.28
N TYR A 4 60.59 -16.99 5.76
CA TYR A 4 59.98 -15.70 6.06
C TYR A 4 59.50 -14.99 4.79
N PHE A 5 60.23 -15.11 3.67
CA PHE A 5 59.80 -14.56 2.40
C PHE A 5 58.56 -15.29 1.85
N LYS A 6 58.46 -16.62 2.03
CA LYS A 6 57.26 -17.37 1.64
C LYS A 6 56.01 -16.95 2.42
N LEU A 7 56.13 -16.76 3.73
CA LEU A 7 55.02 -16.29 4.57
C LEU A 7 54.50 -14.91 4.14
N VAL A 8 55.39 -13.97 3.80
CA VAL A 8 54.99 -12.63 3.33
C VAL A 8 54.31 -12.72 1.96
N VAL A 9 54.82 -13.55 1.06
CA VAL A 9 54.21 -13.74 -0.28
C VAL A 9 52.82 -14.36 -0.18
N ASP A 10 52.62 -15.36 0.66
CA ASP A 10 51.31 -16.00 0.85
C ASP A 10 50.31 -15.03 1.51
N LEU A 11 50.74 -14.25 2.50
CA LEU A 11 49.91 -13.21 3.14
C LEU A 11 49.49 -12.12 2.15
N VAL A 12 50.43 -11.62 1.34
CA VAL A 12 50.12 -10.60 0.32
C VAL A 12 49.19 -11.20 -0.74
N GLY A 13 49.43 -12.42 -1.20
CA GLY A 13 48.54 -13.10 -2.14
C GLY A 13 47.09 -13.19 -1.66
N HIS A 14 46.89 -13.45 -0.37
CA HIS A 14 45.56 -13.51 0.25
C HIS A 14 44.97 -12.14 0.61
N LEU A 15 45.79 -11.08 0.73
CA LEU A 15 45.33 -9.71 1.02
C LEU A 15 45.13 -8.84 -0.21
N VAL A 16 45.63 -9.26 -1.38
CA VAL A 16 45.42 -8.55 -2.64
C VAL A 16 43.97 -8.66 -3.08
N TRP A 17 43.33 -9.83 -2.99
CA TRP A 17 41.94 -9.98 -3.46
C TRP A 17 40.92 -9.15 -2.66
N PRO A 18 40.94 -9.07 -1.31
CA PRO A 18 40.03 -8.21 -0.57
C PRO A 18 40.33 -6.73 -0.86
N ALA A 19 41.61 -6.36 -0.97
CA ALA A 19 42.00 -4.98 -1.28
C ALA A 19 41.50 -4.56 -2.67
N VAL A 20 41.58 -5.43 -3.67
CA VAL A 20 41.05 -5.19 -5.01
C VAL A 20 39.52 -5.10 -4.98
N VAL A 21 38.82 -5.98 -4.26
CA VAL A 21 37.35 -5.93 -4.12
C VAL A 21 36.90 -4.64 -3.44
N VAL A 22 37.53 -4.27 -2.33
CA VAL A 22 37.24 -3.04 -1.60
C VAL A 22 37.55 -1.81 -2.46
N GLY A 23 38.71 -1.80 -3.13
CA GLY A 23 39.10 -0.73 -4.06
C GLY A 23 38.11 -0.56 -5.21
N ALA A 24 37.67 -1.66 -5.81
CA ALA A 24 36.64 -1.65 -6.85
C ALA A 24 35.30 -1.12 -6.32
N LEU A 25 34.86 -1.56 -5.15
CA LEU A 25 33.63 -1.04 -4.52
C LEU A 25 33.70 0.47 -4.27
N PHE A 26 34.84 0.99 -3.81
CA PHE A 26 35.02 2.43 -3.60
C PHE A 26 35.07 3.21 -4.92
N TYR A 27 35.73 2.68 -5.94
CA TYR A 27 35.83 3.30 -7.26
C TYR A 27 34.45 3.37 -7.95
N PHE A 28 33.71 2.27 -7.96
CA PHE A 28 32.40 2.16 -8.61
C PHE A 28 31.21 2.55 -7.75
N LYS A 29 31.41 2.97 -6.48
CA LYS A 29 30.33 3.36 -5.56
C LYS A 29 29.33 4.33 -6.20
N LYS A 30 29.82 5.29 -6.98
CA LYS A 30 28.99 6.29 -7.66
C LYS A 30 28.15 5.67 -8.79
N ASP A 31 28.72 4.77 -9.58
CA ASP A 31 28.03 4.14 -10.70
C ASP A 31 27.03 3.08 -10.22
N VAL A 32 27.40 2.29 -9.21
CA VAL A 32 26.49 1.36 -8.52
C VAL A 32 25.32 2.13 -7.91
N SER A 33 25.58 3.26 -7.24
CA SER A 33 24.51 4.10 -6.70
C SER A 33 23.57 4.64 -7.78
N LYS A 34 24.09 5.08 -8.94
CA LYS A 34 23.25 5.52 -10.06
C LYS A 34 22.40 4.39 -10.64
N LEU A 35 22.96 3.19 -10.78
CA LEU A 35 22.24 2.01 -11.26
C LEU A 35 21.13 1.61 -10.29
N LEU A 36 21.43 1.57 -8.98
CA LEU A 36 20.43 1.31 -7.94
C LEU A 36 19.32 2.36 -7.94
N GLN A 37 19.64 3.64 -8.17
CA GLN A 37 18.63 4.69 -8.29
C GLN A 37 17.72 4.48 -9.52
N ARG A 38 18.26 4.04 -10.66
CA ARG A 38 17.44 3.74 -11.85
C ARG A 38 16.50 2.56 -11.63
N VAL A 39 16.99 1.48 -11.03
CA VAL A 39 16.16 0.32 -10.67
C VAL A 39 15.07 0.72 -9.68
N LYS A 40 15.42 1.56 -8.68
CA LYS A 40 14.45 2.07 -7.71
C LYS A 40 13.35 2.92 -8.37
N LYS A 41 13.71 3.82 -9.31
CA LYS A 41 12.75 4.63 -10.06
C LYS A 41 11.84 3.79 -10.95
N ALA A 42 12.39 2.81 -11.68
CA ALA A 42 11.60 1.90 -12.50
C ALA A 42 10.61 1.11 -11.65
N LYS A 43 11.05 0.57 -10.50
CA LYS A 43 10.18 -0.14 -9.56
C LYS A 43 9.07 0.74 -8.99
N TYR A 44 9.36 2.00 -8.67
CA TYR A 44 8.31 2.92 -8.22
C TYR A 44 7.30 3.25 -9.31
N GLY A 45 7.74 3.47 -10.55
CA GLY A 45 6.83 3.70 -11.66
C GLY A 45 5.92 2.50 -11.94
N ASP A 46 6.46 1.28 -11.86
CA ASP A 46 5.69 0.03 -11.98
C ASP A 46 4.61 -0.07 -10.88
N MET A 47 5.00 0.22 -9.62
CA MET A 47 4.06 0.24 -8.49
C MET A 47 3.01 1.36 -8.60
N GLU A 48 3.34 2.51 -9.19
CA GLU A 48 2.37 3.59 -9.43
C GLU A 48 1.33 3.17 -10.47
N ILE A 49 1.72 2.47 -11.53
CA ILE A 49 0.80 1.93 -12.54
C ILE A 49 -0.12 0.88 -11.90
N ASP A 50 0.45 -0.08 -11.16
CA ASP A 50 -0.33 -1.10 -10.44
C ASP A 50 -1.36 -0.47 -9.48
N LEU A 51 -0.99 0.62 -8.81
CA LEU A 51 -1.89 1.33 -7.89
C LEU A 51 -3.07 1.97 -8.62
N VAL A 52 -2.81 2.63 -9.76
CA VAL A 52 -3.87 3.26 -10.56
C VAL A 52 -4.84 2.19 -11.09
N GLU A 53 -4.32 1.09 -11.60
CA GLU A 53 -5.15 -0.04 -12.05
C GLU A 53 -5.99 -0.62 -10.91
N ALA A 54 -5.39 -0.84 -9.74
CA ALA A 54 -6.09 -1.33 -8.56
C ALA A 54 -7.18 -0.37 -8.06
N MET A 55 -6.95 0.95 -8.16
CA MET A 55 -7.97 1.96 -7.85
C MET A 55 -9.15 1.90 -8.82
N ASP A 56 -8.87 1.79 -10.11
CA ASP A 56 -9.90 1.71 -11.14
C ASP A 56 -10.71 0.42 -11.04
N GLU A 57 -10.07 -0.70 -10.68
CA GLU A 57 -10.79 -1.94 -10.36
C GLU A 57 -11.74 -1.77 -9.17
N VAL A 58 -11.28 -1.16 -8.08
CA VAL A 58 -12.13 -0.93 -6.90
C VAL A 58 -13.32 -0.05 -7.26
N LYS A 59 -13.13 0.97 -8.10
CA LYS A 59 -14.22 1.82 -8.60
C LYS A 59 -15.18 1.03 -9.50
N GLY A 60 -14.65 0.22 -10.41
CA GLY A 60 -15.43 -0.63 -11.31
C GLY A 60 -16.33 -1.58 -10.54
N ASP A 61 -15.76 -2.34 -9.60
CA ASP A 61 -16.50 -3.24 -8.72
C ASP A 61 -17.55 -2.50 -7.90
N ALA A 62 -17.23 -1.31 -7.38
CA ALA A 62 -18.19 -0.49 -6.64
C ALA A 62 -19.39 -0.09 -7.52
N ILE A 63 -19.14 0.37 -8.76
CA ILE A 63 -20.20 0.71 -9.72
C ILE A 63 -21.08 -0.51 -10.02
N GLU A 64 -20.47 -1.67 -10.28
CA GLU A 64 -21.21 -2.91 -10.56
C GLU A 64 -22.09 -3.34 -9.39
N LEU A 65 -21.64 -3.11 -8.16
CA LEU A 65 -22.40 -3.38 -6.94
C LEU A 65 -23.44 -2.29 -6.60
N GLY A 66 -23.61 -1.29 -7.47
CA GLY A 66 -24.50 -0.16 -7.26
C GLY A 66 -24.12 0.69 -6.04
N ILE A 67 -22.82 0.77 -5.74
CA ILE A 67 -22.25 1.56 -4.65
C ILE A 67 -21.98 2.97 -5.16
N THR A 68 -22.39 3.98 -4.39
CA THR A 68 -22.24 5.37 -4.78
C THR A 68 -20.78 5.80 -4.67
N ILE A 69 -20.18 6.14 -5.81
CA ILE A 69 -18.77 6.59 -5.89
C ILE A 69 -18.61 8.11 -5.74
N ALA A 70 -19.68 8.88 -5.97
CA ALA A 70 -19.66 10.34 -5.94
C ALA A 70 -20.59 10.87 -4.85
N TYR A 71 -20.00 11.40 -3.77
CA TYR A 71 -20.74 12.16 -2.76
C TYR A 71 -20.51 13.65 -2.96
N PRO A 72 -21.52 14.50 -2.70
CA PRO A 72 -21.32 15.95 -2.70
C PRO A 72 -20.31 16.33 -1.62
N SER A 73 -19.45 17.31 -1.91
CA SER A 73 -18.36 17.73 -1.03
C SER A 73 -18.82 18.14 0.37
N SER A 74 -20.09 18.55 0.50
CA SER A 74 -20.74 18.91 1.77
C SER A 74 -20.88 17.76 2.77
N VAL A 75 -20.67 16.52 2.32
CA VAL A 75 -20.73 15.32 3.16
C VAL A 75 -19.42 15.09 3.92
N TYR A 76 -18.34 15.70 3.46
CA TYR A 76 -17.01 15.65 4.09
C TYR A 76 -16.81 16.88 4.96
N SER A 77 -16.07 16.71 6.06
CA SER A 77 -15.71 17.86 6.88
C SER A 77 -14.72 18.76 6.12
N VAL A 78 -14.69 20.05 6.46
CA VAL A 78 -13.71 21.00 5.89
C VAL A 78 -12.28 20.49 6.12
N SER A 79 -12.02 19.90 7.30
CA SER A 79 -10.74 19.25 7.62
C SER A 79 -10.42 18.07 6.69
N ASP A 80 -11.40 17.24 6.33
CA ASP A 80 -11.14 16.12 5.41
C ASP A 80 -10.77 16.62 4.01
N LEU A 81 -11.43 17.68 3.54
CA LEU A 81 -11.19 18.28 2.22
C LEU A 81 -9.85 19.04 2.14
N GLU A 82 -9.39 19.62 3.24
CA GLU A 82 -8.07 20.23 3.37
C GLU A 82 -6.97 19.16 3.45
N LEU A 83 -7.20 18.07 4.21
CA LEU A 83 -6.26 16.95 4.32
C LEU A 83 -6.06 16.23 2.99
N VAL A 84 -7.12 16.03 2.20
CA VAL A 84 -7.02 15.48 0.84
C VAL A 84 -6.15 16.34 -0.07
N GLN A 85 -6.16 17.67 0.11
CA GLN A 85 -5.34 18.58 -0.70
C GLN A 85 -3.88 18.60 -0.25
N MET A 86 -3.61 18.43 1.05
CA MET A 86 -2.26 18.48 1.58
C MET A 86 -1.55 17.12 1.52
N ALA A 87 -2.29 16.02 1.68
CA ALA A 87 -1.77 14.67 1.77
C ALA A 87 -2.83 13.64 1.32
N PRO A 88 -3.02 13.43 0.01
CA PRO A 88 -4.07 12.55 -0.53
C PRO A 88 -3.97 11.11 -0.01
N GLU A 89 -2.77 10.59 0.26
CA GLU A 89 -2.54 9.27 0.84
C GLU A 89 -3.21 9.08 2.22
N TRP A 90 -3.35 10.15 3.00
CA TRP A 90 -4.05 10.10 4.29
C TRP A 90 -5.54 9.84 4.14
N ALA A 91 -6.15 10.27 3.03
CA ALA A 91 -7.55 10.00 2.74
C ALA A 91 -7.82 8.49 2.68
N PHE A 92 -6.86 7.71 2.17
CA PHE A 92 -6.94 6.25 2.09
C PHE A 92 -6.80 5.57 3.43
N LEU A 93 -5.84 6.02 4.23
CA LEU A 93 -5.64 5.50 5.59
C LEU A 93 -6.86 5.78 6.47
N GLN A 94 -7.36 7.01 6.43
CA GLN A 94 -8.48 7.45 7.27
C GLN A 94 -9.79 6.76 6.88
N SER A 95 -10.06 6.63 5.59
CA SER A 95 -11.29 6.00 5.12
C SER A 95 -11.32 4.50 5.45
N TRP A 96 -10.18 3.81 5.36
CA TRP A 96 -10.04 2.42 5.77
C TRP A 96 -10.28 2.24 7.27
N GLN A 97 -9.80 3.15 8.11
CA GLN A 97 -9.96 3.05 9.56
C GLN A 97 -11.43 2.96 9.97
N ASN A 98 -12.32 3.65 9.25
CA ASN A 98 -13.76 3.59 9.49
C ASN A 98 -14.33 2.20 9.18
N ILE A 99 -13.99 1.64 8.01
CA ILE A 99 -14.41 0.29 7.59
C ILE A 99 -13.91 -0.76 8.59
N GLU A 100 -12.64 -0.69 8.97
CA GLU A 100 -12.03 -1.58 9.96
C GLU A 100 -12.75 -1.52 11.31
N ASN A 101 -13.05 -0.32 11.79
CA ASN A 101 -13.77 -0.15 13.05
C ASN A 101 -15.16 -0.80 13.00
N ILE A 102 -15.90 -0.66 11.90
CA ILE A 102 -17.22 -1.30 11.72
C ILE A 102 -17.06 -2.83 11.72
N LEU A 103 -16.11 -3.37 10.96
CA LEU A 103 -15.85 -4.81 10.90
C LEU A 103 -15.50 -5.40 12.28
N ILE A 104 -14.68 -4.71 13.06
CA ILE A 104 -14.27 -5.17 14.39
C ILE A 104 -15.43 -5.05 15.39
N THR A 105 -16.08 -3.89 15.46
CA THR A 105 -17.07 -3.61 16.49
C THR A 105 -18.39 -4.33 16.25
N LYS A 106 -18.91 -4.28 15.02
CA LYS A 106 -20.20 -4.89 14.65
C LYS A 106 -20.07 -6.29 14.06
N GLY A 107 -18.96 -6.56 13.37
CA GLY A 107 -18.75 -7.86 12.71
C GLY A 107 -18.14 -8.94 13.62
N ALA A 108 -17.42 -8.54 14.67
CA ALA A 108 -16.62 -9.45 15.51
C ALA A 108 -16.87 -9.33 17.01
N ASP A 109 -17.91 -8.58 17.42
CA ASP A 109 -18.17 -8.23 18.82
C ASP A 109 -16.94 -7.64 19.54
N GLY A 110 -16.17 -6.82 18.82
CA GLY A 110 -14.94 -6.18 19.32
C GLY A 110 -13.69 -7.07 19.32
N LYS A 111 -13.77 -8.34 18.88
CA LYS A 111 -12.60 -9.22 18.82
C LYS A 111 -11.72 -8.90 17.63
N ARG A 112 -10.48 -8.49 17.89
CA ARG A 112 -9.46 -8.30 16.84
C ARG A 112 -9.04 -9.65 16.27
N GLN A 113 -9.09 -9.75 14.95
CA GLN A 113 -8.60 -10.89 14.16
C GLN A 113 -8.22 -10.38 12.76
N PRO A 114 -7.46 -11.17 11.97
CA PRO A 114 -7.10 -10.75 10.62
C PRO A 114 -8.32 -10.37 9.78
N ILE A 115 -8.23 -9.24 9.06
CA ILE A 115 -9.34 -8.69 8.25
C ILE A 115 -9.91 -9.73 7.29
N TYR A 116 -9.04 -10.50 6.63
CA TYR A 116 -9.48 -11.59 5.75
C TYR A 116 -10.38 -12.60 6.45
N LYS A 117 -10.06 -12.96 7.70
CA LYS A 117 -10.85 -13.90 8.50
C LYS A 117 -12.20 -13.29 8.89
N LEU A 118 -12.23 -12.00 9.25
CA LEU A 118 -13.47 -11.27 9.55
C LEU A 118 -14.41 -11.26 8.36
N VAL A 119 -13.91 -10.81 7.21
CA VAL A 119 -14.71 -10.71 5.98
C VAL A 119 -15.22 -12.10 5.58
N LYS A 120 -14.38 -13.13 5.64
CA LYS A 120 -14.78 -14.51 5.36
C LYS A 120 -15.88 -15.01 6.31
N GLN A 121 -15.80 -14.68 7.60
CA GLN A 121 -16.82 -15.06 8.58
C GLN A 121 -18.16 -14.37 8.32
N LEU A 122 -18.13 -13.07 7.98
CA LEU A 122 -19.33 -12.31 7.64
C LEU A 122 -19.97 -12.83 6.35
N GLN A 123 -19.16 -13.18 5.35
CA GLN A 123 -19.62 -13.81 4.12
C GLN A 123 -20.24 -15.19 4.37
N ASN A 124 -19.56 -16.05 5.14
CA ASN A 124 -20.04 -17.40 5.47
C ASN A 124 -21.30 -17.41 6.35
N SER A 125 -21.61 -16.29 7.01
CA SER A 125 -22.82 -16.11 7.81
C SER A 125 -23.91 -15.34 7.08
N ASP A 126 -23.76 -15.15 5.76
CA ASP A 126 -24.67 -14.42 4.87
C ASP A 126 -24.97 -12.97 5.32
N LYS A 127 -24.15 -12.41 6.22
CA LYS A 127 -24.27 -11.02 6.67
C LYS A 127 -23.85 -10.04 5.59
N ILE A 128 -22.92 -10.44 4.71
CA ILE A 128 -22.49 -9.68 3.53
C ILE A 128 -22.46 -10.62 2.32
N ASP A 129 -22.76 -10.10 1.13
CA ASP A 129 -22.64 -10.86 -0.12
C ASP A 129 -21.18 -10.98 -0.58
N SER A 130 -20.92 -11.86 -1.57
CA SER A 130 -19.57 -12.07 -2.10
C SER A 130 -18.97 -10.81 -2.71
N GLY A 131 -19.77 -10.00 -3.42
CA GLY A 131 -19.28 -8.77 -4.06
C GLY A 131 -18.80 -7.76 -3.03
N LEU A 132 -19.59 -7.50 -1.99
CA LEU A 132 -19.19 -6.62 -0.90
C LEU A 132 -17.95 -7.15 -0.15
N ALA A 133 -17.88 -8.47 0.07
CA ALA A 133 -16.70 -9.09 0.69
C ALA A 133 -15.43 -8.89 -0.14
N ASP A 134 -15.49 -9.14 -1.45
CA ASP A 134 -14.36 -8.98 -2.36
C ASP A 134 -13.92 -7.51 -2.45
N LEU A 135 -14.87 -6.58 -2.54
CA LEU A 135 -14.59 -5.14 -2.56
C LEU A 135 -13.85 -4.69 -1.28
N ILE A 136 -14.29 -5.12 -0.10
CA ILE A 136 -13.63 -4.80 1.17
C ILE A 136 -12.18 -5.31 1.19
N LEU A 137 -11.93 -6.52 0.66
CA LEU A 137 -10.59 -7.08 0.59
C LEU A 137 -9.70 -6.35 -0.42
N LYS A 138 -10.24 -5.90 -1.55
CA LYS A 138 -9.51 -5.06 -2.51
C LYS A 138 -9.12 -3.72 -1.87
N ILE A 139 -10.05 -3.05 -1.19
CA ILE A 139 -9.78 -1.81 -0.44
C ILE A 139 -8.68 -2.04 0.62
N TYR A 140 -8.73 -3.16 1.36
CA TYR A 140 -7.71 -3.51 2.35
C TYR A 140 -6.31 -3.67 1.73
N ARG A 141 -6.21 -4.30 0.56
CA ARG A 141 -4.94 -4.48 -0.15
C ARG A 141 -4.40 -3.15 -0.64
N LEU A 142 -5.25 -2.35 -1.29
CA LEU A 142 -4.88 -1.04 -1.82
C LEU A 142 -4.37 -0.09 -0.73
N ARG A 143 -4.99 -0.11 0.46
CA ARG A 143 -4.48 0.63 1.63
C ARG A 143 -3.07 0.23 2.02
N ASN A 144 -2.67 -1.03 1.85
CA ASN A 144 -1.31 -1.46 2.18
C ASN A 144 -0.32 -1.02 1.11
N GLU A 145 -0.72 -1.04 -0.16
CA GLU A 145 0.11 -0.61 -1.29
C GLU A 145 0.38 0.89 -1.27
N ILE A 146 -0.64 1.71 -0.95
CA ILE A 146 -0.51 3.17 -0.96
C ILE A 146 0.50 3.70 0.08
N VAL A 147 0.69 2.98 1.20
CA VAL A 147 1.69 3.34 2.23
C VAL A 147 3.12 3.11 1.74
N HIS A 148 3.32 2.27 0.73
CA HIS A 148 4.63 1.92 0.21
C HIS A 148 5.05 2.75 -1.01
N VAL A 149 4.11 3.43 -1.66
CA VAL A 149 4.40 4.35 -2.77
C VAL A 149 4.53 5.76 -2.20
N SER A 150 5.74 6.31 -2.22
CA SER A 150 6.01 7.68 -1.76
C SER A 150 5.92 8.65 -2.93
N GLY A 151 5.06 9.66 -2.83
CA GLY A 151 4.94 10.72 -3.85
C GLY A 151 4.01 10.37 -5.01
N ILE A 152 2.96 9.58 -4.77
CA ILE A 152 1.91 9.31 -5.75
C ILE A 152 1.32 10.65 -6.23
N ASP A 153 1.26 10.83 -7.54
CA ASP A 153 0.57 11.95 -8.17
C ASP A 153 -0.94 11.66 -8.23
N LEU A 154 -1.58 11.72 -7.05
CA LEU A 154 -3.02 11.52 -6.90
C LEU A 154 -3.75 12.84 -7.11
N THR A 155 -4.68 12.85 -8.06
CA THR A 155 -5.53 14.01 -8.28
C THR A 155 -6.56 14.15 -7.14
N LYS A 156 -6.98 15.38 -6.89
CA LYS A 156 -8.07 15.66 -5.94
C LYS A 156 -9.36 14.90 -6.30
N ALA A 157 -9.64 14.70 -7.58
CA ALA A 157 -10.81 13.97 -8.05
C ALA A 157 -10.76 12.50 -7.61
N GLU A 158 -9.64 11.82 -7.85
CA GLU A 158 -9.44 10.42 -7.47
C GLU A 158 -9.52 10.21 -5.96
N ALA A 159 -8.95 11.13 -5.17
CA ALA A 159 -9.06 11.08 -3.72
C ALA A 159 -10.51 11.29 -3.23
N MET A 160 -11.29 12.16 -3.88
CA MET A 160 -12.70 12.34 -3.56
C MET A 160 -13.55 11.12 -3.95
N GLU A 161 -13.31 10.53 -5.12
CA GLU A 161 -13.97 9.29 -5.54
C GLU A 161 -13.68 8.15 -4.57
N TRP A 162 -12.43 8.03 -4.14
CA TRP A 162 -12.01 7.07 -3.13
C TRP A 162 -12.76 7.24 -1.79
N LEU A 163 -12.85 8.48 -1.31
CA LEU A 163 -13.62 8.80 -0.10
C LEU A 163 -15.10 8.47 -0.30
N GLY A 164 -15.64 8.63 -1.51
CA GLY A 164 -17.01 8.29 -1.86
C GLY A 164 -17.26 6.79 -1.76
N VAL A 165 -16.44 5.99 -2.44
CA VAL A 165 -16.47 4.52 -2.38
C VAL A 165 -16.37 4.03 -0.94
N SER A 166 -15.37 4.51 -0.20
CA SER A 166 -15.12 4.08 1.19
C SER A 166 -16.28 4.41 2.12
N LYS A 167 -16.89 5.58 1.95
CA LYS A 167 -18.07 5.99 2.72
C LYS A 167 -19.26 5.10 2.39
N SER A 168 -19.54 4.85 1.12
CA SER A 168 -20.67 4.02 0.72
C SER A 168 -20.52 2.56 1.18
N VAL A 169 -19.30 2.01 1.15
CA VAL A 169 -19.00 0.69 1.73
C VAL A 169 -19.25 0.68 3.23
N SER A 170 -18.85 1.74 3.95
CA SER A 170 -19.10 1.89 5.38
C SER A 170 -20.61 1.98 5.69
N ASP A 171 -21.36 2.74 4.91
CA ASP A 171 -22.82 2.88 5.04
C ASP A 171 -23.52 1.54 4.81
N ARG A 172 -23.12 0.79 3.76
CA ARG A 172 -23.67 -0.54 3.46
C ARG A 172 -23.32 -1.58 4.54
N LEU A 173 -22.09 -1.54 5.07
CA LEU A 173 -21.69 -2.39 6.20
C LEU A 173 -22.50 -2.07 7.46
N ASN A 174 -22.73 -0.79 7.75
CA ASN A 174 -23.58 -0.40 8.87
C ASN A 174 -25.01 -0.92 8.72
N GLN A 175 -25.60 -0.81 7.53
CA GLN A 175 -26.95 -1.32 7.25
C GLN A 175 -27.04 -2.85 7.40
N LYS A 176 -25.99 -3.59 7.04
CA LYS A 176 -25.95 -5.05 7.05
C LYS A 176 -25.64 -5.66 8.43
N LEU A 177 -24.97 -4.90 9.28
CA LEU A 177 -24.47 -5.35 10.60
C LEU A 177 -25.21 -4.67 11.77
N GLU A 178 -26.31 -3.97 11.50
CA GLU A 178 -27.27 -3.50 12.52
C GLU A 178 -28.15 -4.62 13.06
#